data_AF-A0A1E3PMJ7-F1
#
_entry.id   AF-A0A1E3PMJ7-F1
#
_cell.length_a   1.000
_cell.length_b   1.000
_cell.length_c   1.000
_cell.angle_alpha   90.00
_cell.angle_beta   90.00
_cell.angle_gamma   90.00
#
_symmetry.space_group_name_H-M   'P 1'
#
loop_
_entity.id
_entity.type
_entity.pdbx_description
1 polymer ?
#
loop_
_entity_poly.entity_id
_entity_poly.type
_entity_poly.pdbx_seq_one_letter_code
_entity_poly.pdbx_strand_id
1 'polypeptide(L)'
;MSLSSSNQDLPPKKTQQEIDDEPDDWDQRIIDTGCDEQNMALTNCYAEKRDWRLCTQEMIAFKTCWNNNLNNERTSTVNMDASNATK
;
A
#
# COMPACT_ATOMS: atom_id res chain seq x y z
N MET A 1 37.67 -25.12 -13.37
CA MET A 1 36.48 -24.52 -14.01
C MET A 1 36.03 -23.36 -13.12
N SER A 2 36.08 -22.16 -13.69
CA SER A 2 35.58 -20.88 -13.19
C SER A 2 34.07 -21.01 -12.83
N LEU A 3 33.46 -20.22 -11.93
CA LEU A 3 33.49 -18.77 -11.77
C LEU A 3 33.09 -18.36 -10.34
N SER A 4 33.82 -17.37 -9.81
CA SER A 4 33.43 -16.43 -8.75
C SER A 4 32.40 -15.40 -9.25
N SER A 5 31.44 -15.01 -8.40
CA SER A 5 30.60 -13.78 -8.43
C SER A 5 29.32 -14.05 -7.63
N SER A 6 28.75 -13.23 -6.75
CA SER A 6 29.07 -11.90 -6.23
C SER A 6 28.20 -11.73 -4.98
N ASN A 7 28.74 -11.07 -3.95
CA ASN A 7 27.93 -10.53 -2.85
C ASN A 7 26.88 -9.59 -3.44
N GLN A 8 25.60 -9.83 -3.11
CA GLN A 8 24.55 -8.85 -3.29
C GLN A 8 24.19 -8.34 -1.91
N ASP A 9 24.77 -7.19 -1.57
CA ASP A 9 24.37 -6.32 -0.48
C ASP A 9 22.87 -6.01 -0.63
N LEU A 10 22.04 -6.76 0.11
CA LEU A 10 20.68 -6.35 0.39
C LEU A 10 20.79 -5.01 1.14
N PRO A 11 20.10 -3.94 0.72
CA PRO A 11 20.05 -2.73 1.53
C PRO A 11 19.54 -3.12 2.92
N PRO A 12 20.11 -2.56 4.00
CA PRO A 12 19.65 -2.89 5.34
C PRO A 12 18.16 -2.57 5.41
N LYS A 13 17.34 -3.62 5.52
CA LYS A 13 15.95 -3.51 5.95
C LYS A 13 16.02 -2.74 7.26
N LYS A 14 15.63 -1.46 7.26
CA LYS A 14 15.56 -0.61 8.45
C LYS A 14 14.75 -1.36 9.50
N THR A 15 15.44 -2.08 10.38
CA THR A 15 14.96 -2.47 11.69
C THR A 15 15.34 -1.31 12.57
N GLN A 16 14.60 -0.21 12.44
CA GLN A 16 14.71 0.94 13.33
C GLN A 16 13.33 1.10 13.97
N GLN A 17 13.07 0.28 14.98
CA GLN A 17 12.04 0.60 15.96
C GLN A 17 12.72 1.46 17.03
N GLU A 18 13.17 2.64 16.61
CA GLU A 18 13.12 3.80 17.47
C GLU A 18 11.66 4.22 17.43
N ILE A 19 11.04 4.35 18.59
CA ILE A 19 9.68 4.87 18.72
C ILE A 19 9.80 6.37 18.48
N ASP A 20 10.06 6.73 17.23
CA ASP A 20 9.88 8.07 16.73
C ASP A 20 8.37 8.23 16.61
N ASP A 21 7.79 9.08 17.46
CA ASP A 21 6.35 9.35 17.48
C ASP A 21 5.86 10.06 16.18
N GLU A 22 6.73 10.19 15.18
CA GLU A 22 6.43 10.74 13.85
C GLU A 22 5.99 9.63 12.87
N PRO A 23 4.86 9.81 12.15
CA PRO A 23 4.47 8.95 11.05
C PRO A 23 5.56 8.94 9.96
N ASP A 24 5.92 7.76 9.45
CA ASP A 24 6.84 7.70 8.32
C ASP A 24 6.20 8.26 7.02
N ASP A 25 7.00 8.45 5.97
CA ASP A 25 6.53 8.99 4.68
C ASP A 25 5.35 8.21 4.07
N TRP A 26 5.23 6.91 4.36
CA TRP A 26 4.12 6.07 3.88
C TRP A 26 2.89 6.23 4.77
N ASP A 27 3.07 6.21 6.08
CA ASP A 27 1.99 6.41 7.03
C ASP A 27 1.35 7.80 6.85
N GLN A 28 2.15 8.85 6.67
CA GLN A 28 1.64 10.19 6.39
C GLN A 28 0.78 10.24 5.12
N ARG A 29 1.19 9.54 4.04
CA ARG A 29 0.42 9.50 2.79
C ARG A 29 -0.93 8.83 2.95
N ILE A 30 -1.02 7.82 3.82
CA ILE A 30 -2.26 7.13 4.13
C ILE A 30 -3.14 8.01 5.03
N ILE A 31 -2.58 8.68 6.04
CA ILE A 31 -3.30 9.65 6.88
C ILE A 31 -3.92 10.75 6.02
N ASP A 32 -3.15 11.30 5.07
CA ASP A 32 -3.61 12.32 4.13
C ASP A 32 -4.77 11.87 3.22
N THR A 33 -5.02 10.55 3.12
CA THR A 33 -6.15 10.01 2.33
C THR A 33 -7.48 10.00 3.11
N GLY A 34 -7.44 10.17 4.43
CA GLY A 34 -8.60 10.02 5.31
C GLY A 34 -9.13 8.59 5.41
N CYS A 35 -8.31 7.59 5.08
CA CYS A 35 -8.66 6.16 5.06
C CYS A 35 -7.69 5.30 5.89
N ASP A 36 -7.04 5.89 6.87
CA ASP A 36 -6.06 5.27 7.75
C ASP A 36 -6.67 4.15 8.61
N GLU A 37 -7.89 4.33 9.13
CA GLU A 37 -8.58 3.30 9.91
C GLU A 37 -8.81 2.02 9.10
N GLN A 38 -9.28 2.13 7.85
CA GLN A 38 -9.53 0.97 6.99
C GLN A 38 -8.22 0.35 6.51
N ASN A 39 -7.16 1.15 6.30
CA ASN A 39 -5.82 0.65 6.00
C ASN A 39 -5.25 -0.16 7.17
N MET A 40 -5.40 0.35 8.40
CA MET A 40 -4.97 -0.34 9.62
C MET A 40 -5.75 -1.64 9.79
N ALA A 41 -7.07 -1.64 9.59
CA ALA A 41 -7.88 -2.86 9.65
C ALA A 41 -7.42 -3.92 8.63
N LEU A 42 -7.13 -3.52 7.39
CA LEU A 42 -6.62 -4.41 6.36
C LEU A 42 -5.22 -4.96 6.70
N THR A 43 -4.33 -4.09 7.19
CA THR A 43 -2.97 -4.47 7.61
C THR A 43 -3.01 -5.44 8.78
N ASN A 44 -3.86 -5.19 9.77
CA ASN A 44 -4.07 -6.07 10.93
C ASN A 44 -4.62 -7.43 10.50
N CYS A 45 -5.61 -7.46 9.60
CA CYS A 45 -6.11 -8.72 9.06
C CYS A 45 -5.01 -9.55 8.39
N TYR A 46 -4.13 -8.93 7.60
CA TYR A 46 -3.01 -9.62 6.99
C TYR A 46 -1.96 -10.05 8.02
N ALA A 47 -1.70 -9.24 9.04
CA ALA A 47 -0.78 -9.58 10.12
C ALA A 47 -1.22 -10.85 10.86
N GLU A 48 -2.52 -10.98 11.13
CA GLU A 48 -3.12 -12.15 11.80
C GLU A 48 -3.21 -13.38 10.89
N LYS A 49 -3.78 -13.22 9.69
CA LYS A 49 -4.12 -14.36 8.81
C LYS A 49 -2.99 -14.77 7.89
N ARG A 50 -2.07 -13.83 7.58
CA ARG A 50 -0.97 -13.99 6.62
C ARG A 50 -1.43 -14.35 5.20
N ASP A 51 -2.70 -14.12 4.87
CA ASP A 51 -3.30 -14.36 3.57
C ASP A 51 -4.31 -13.25 3.24
N TRP A 52 -3.96 -12.40 2.27
CA TRP A 52 -4.78 -11.25 1.87
C TRP A 52 -6.13 -11.66 1.27
N ARG A 53 -6.26 -12.89 0.75
CA ARG A 53 -7.54 -13.38 0.19
C ARG A 53 -8.60 -13.53 1.26
N LEU A 54 -8.19 -13.82 2.50
CA LEU A 54 -9.06 -13.91 3.66
C LEU A 54 -9.41 -12.53 4.25
N CYS A 55 -8.88 -11.45 3.69
CA CYS A 55 -9.09 -10.05 4.12
C CYS A 55 -9.94 -9.27 3.11
N THR A 56 -10.83 -9.97 2.39
CA THR A 56 -11.65 -9.37 1.33
C THR A 56 -12.58 -8.29 1.88
N GLN A 57 -13.11 -8.46 3.10
CA GLN A 57 -14.03 -7.51 3.72
C GLN A 57 -13.34 -6.17 4.05
N GLU A 58 -12.14 -6.24 4.61
CA GLU A 58 -11.28 -5.11 4.95
C GLU A 58 -10.81 -4.39 3.67
N MET A 59 -10.49 -5.17 2.63
CA MET A 59 -10.13 -4.60 1.32
C MET A 59 -11.30 -3.84 0.67
N ILE A 60 -12.53 -4.36 0.77
CA ILE A 60 -13.73 -3.65 0.29
C ILE A 60 -13.93 -2.37 1.10
N ALA A 61 -13.82 -2.42 2.43
CA ALA A 61 -13.95 -1.25 3.28
C ALA A 61 -12.94 -0.15 2.90
N PHE A 62 -11.67 -0.52 2.70
CA PHE A 62 -10.64 0.41 2.26
C PHE A 62 -10.96 1.02 0.89
N LYS A 63 -11.36 0.21 -0.11
CA LYS A 63 -11.77 0.70 -1.44
C LYS A 63 -12.97 1.63 -1.39
N THR A 64 -13.96 1.34 -0.55
CA THR A 64 -15.13 2.21 -0.36
C THR A 64 -14.70 3.55 0.24
N CYS A 65 -13.87 3.55 1.29
CA CYS A 65 -13.32 4.79 1.84
C CYS A 65 -12.55 5.58 0.78
N TRP A 66 -11.69 4.90 0.02
CA TRP A 66 -10.85 5.50 -1.02
C TRP A 66 -11.68 6.25 -2.06
N ASN A 67 -12.74 5.60 -2.57
CA ASN A 67 -13.65 6.21 -3.54
C ASN A 67 -14.44 7.39 -2.95
N ASN A 68 -14.90 7.27 -1.71
CA ASN A 68 -15.67 8.33 -1.04
C ASN A 68 -14.84 9.59 -0.79
N ASN A 69 -13.53 9.43 -0.55
CA ASN A 69 -12.59 10.53 -0.37
C ASN A 69 -11.98 11.04 -1.69
N LEU A 70 -12.48 10.56 -2.85
CA LEU A 70 -12.02 10.97 -4.18
C LEU A 70 -10.51 10.77 -4.41
N ASN A 71 -9.92 9.77 -3.75
CA ASN A 71 -8.48 9.54 -3.77
C ASN A 71 -7.96 8.97 -5.11
N ASN A 72 -8.84 8.65 -6.06
CA ASN A 72 -8.47 8.12 -7.38
C ASN A 72 -7.54 9.06 -8.16
N GLU A 73 -7.69 10.38 -7.99
CA GLU A 73 -6.83 11.38 -8.63
C GLU A 73 -5.37 11.34 -8.11
N ARG A 74 -5.17 10.88 -6.87
CA ARG A 74 -3.82 10.73 -6.25
C ARG A 74 -3.00 9.62 -6.91
N THR A 75 -3.65 8.72 -7.64
CA THR A 75 -3.05 7.52 -8.25
C THR A 75 -3.20 7.51 -9.77
N SER A 76 -3.38 8.68 -10.39
CA SER A 76 -3.54 8.85 -11.83
C SER A 76 -2.26 8.54 -12.63
N THR A 77 -1.80 7.29 -12.57
CA THR A 77 -0.82 6.72 -13.51
C THR A 77 -1.54 5.68 -14.36
N VAL A 78 -1.80 6.09 -15.61
CA VAL A 78 -2.45 5.40 -16.75
C VAL A 78 -3.94 5.02 -16.61
N ASN A 79 -4.82 5.91 -17.10
CA ASN A 79 -5.86 5.61 -18.10
C ASN A 79 -6.34 6.93 -18.73
N MET A 80 -5.56 7.41 -19.70
CA MET A 80 -6.16 8.10 -20.85
C MET A 80 -7.01 7.05 -21.58
N ASP A 81 -8.20 7.42 -22.04
CA ASP A 81 -9.12 6.60 -22.86
C ASP A 81 -10.20 5.77 -22.13
N ALA A 82 -11.13 6.46 -21.46
CA ALA A 82 -12.53 6.02 -21.40
C ALA A 82 -13.41 6.69 -22.49
N SER A 83 -12.82 7.53 -23.35
CA SER A 83 -13.57 8.31 -24.35
C SER A 83 -13.67 7.68 -25.74
N ASN A 84 -13.17 6.45 -25.96
CA ASN A 84 -13.19 5.82 -27.29
C ASN A 84 -13.86 4.42 -27.34
N ALA A 85 -14.73 4.10 -26.38
CA ALA A 85 -15.52 2.87 -26.39
C ALA A 85 -16.90 3.03 -27.06
N THR A 86 -17.12 4.07 -27.88
CA THR A 86 -18.40 4.26 -28.61
C THR A 86 -18.20 4.84 -30.00
N LYS A 87 -17.31 4.24 -30.80
CA LYS A 87 -17.38 4.39 -32.26
C LYS A 87 -17.14 3.08 -32.97
#